data_AF-A0A5K7XIL9-F1
#
_entry.id   AF-A0A5K7XIL9-F1
#
_cell.length_a   1.000
_cell.length_b   1.000
_cell.length_c   1.000
_cell.angle_alpha   90.00
_cell.angle_beta   90.00
_cell.angle_gamma   90.00
#
_symmetry.space_group_name_H-M   'P 1'
#
loop_
_entity.id
_entity.type
_entity.pdbx_description
1 polymer ?
#
loop_
_entity_poly.entity_id
_entity_poly.type
_entity_poly.pdbx_seq_one_letter_code
_entity_poly.pdbx_strand_id
1 'polypeptide(L)'
;MLQIPLPPATEEMLRERAKANGEDVSAYAARLLHDALSAPSVDELLAPFRKQVEESGMSDGDLDQLGEELRTDVWQEQQARKAKSA
;
A
#
# COMPACT_ATOMS: atom_id res chain seq x y z
N MET A 1 15.19 -24.83 14.12
CA MET A 1 15.47 -23.41 14.40
C MET A 1 16.01 -22.81 13.11
N LEU A 2 15.37 -21.78 12.56
CA LEU A 2 15.83 -21.11 11.33
C LEU A 2 16.70 -19.91 11.72
N GLN A 3 17.86 -19.76 11.10
CA GLN A 3 18.75 -18.60 11.30
C GLN A 3 18.89 -17.86 9.98
N ILE A 4 18.59 -16.56 10.00
CA ILE A 4 18.64 -15.68 8.83
C ILE A 4 19.69 -14.61 9.13
N PRO A 5 20.82 -14.58 8.41
CA PRO A 5 21.79 -13.50 8.56
C PRO A 5 21.17 -12.21 8.01
N LEU A 6 21.18 -11.16 8.84
CA LEU A 6 20.69 -9.83 8.46
C LEU A 6 21.85 -8.84 8.44
N PRO A 7 21.88 -7.90 7.48
CA PRO A 7 22.75 -6.73 7.58
C PRO A 7 22.48 -5.97 8.90
N PRO A 8 23.51 -5.41 9.57
CA PRO A 8 23.33 -4.72 10.86
C PRO A 8 22.24 -3.64 10.84
N ALA A 9 22.19 -2.85 9.77
CA ALA A 9 21.17 -1.81 9.60
C ALA A 9 19.73 -2.38 9.54
N THR A 10 19.56 -3.54 8.89
CA THR A 10 18.25 -4.20 8.80
C THR A 10 17.82 -4.77 10.16
N GLU A 11 18.76 -5.33 10.93
CA GLU A 11 18.49 -5.81 12.28
C GLU A 11 18.07 -4.64 13.21
N GLU A 12 18.75 -3.50 13.12
CA GLU A 12 18.40 -2.31 13.90
C GLU A 12 16.99 -1.81 13.57
N MET A 13 16.67 -1.66 12.28
CA MET A 13 15.32 -1.29 11.83
C MET A 13 14.25 -2.27 12.33
N LEU A 14 14.54 -3.57 12.32
CA LEU A 14 13.63 -4.61 12.80
C LEU A 14 13.37 -4.45 14.31
N ARG A 15 14.42 -4.18 15.09
CA ARG A 15 14.33 -3.95 16.54
C ARG A 15 13.53 -2.70 16.87
N GLU A 16 13.78 -1.59 16.17
CA GLU A 16 13.04 -0.35 16.37
C GLU A 16 11.55 -0.52 16.09
N ARG A 17 11.22 -1.18 14.97
CA ARG A 17 9.82 -1.41 14.58
C ARG A 17 9.13 -2.39 15.53
N ALA A 18 9.79 -3.46 15.96
CA ALA A 18 9.24 -4.37 16.96
C ALA A 18 8.92 -3.63 18.26
N LYS A 19 9.86 -2.80 18.75
CA LYS A 19 9.66 -1.97 19.94
C LYS A 19 8.50 -0.98 19.78
N ALA A 20 8.38 -0.33 18.62
CA ALA A 20 7.28 0.59 18.33
C ALA A 20 5.91 -0.09 18.32
N ASN A 21 5.86 -1.39 18.00
CA ASN A 21 4.64 -2.21 18.03
C ASN A 21 4.43 -2.92 19.39
N GLY A 22 5.36 -2.78 20.34
CA GLY A 22 5.31 -3.49 21.62
C GLY A 22 5.51 -5.01 21.50
N GLU A 23 6.12 -5.47 20.41
CA GLU A 23 6.34 -6.88 20.10
C GLU A 23 7.79 -7.30 20.38
N ASP A 24 8.01 -8.59 20.69
CA ASP A 24 9.35 -9.19 20.64
C ASP A 24 9.88 -9.20 19.20
N VAL A 25 11.19 -9.02 19.04
CA VAL A 25 11.84 -8.94 17.72
C VAL A 25 11.59 -10.22 16.89
N SER A 26 11.61 -11.39 17.54
CA SER A 26 11.39 -12.67 16.86
C SER A 26 9.93 -12.84 16.46
N ALA A 27 9.00 -12.41 17.32
CA ALA A 27 7.56 -12.44 17.02
C ALA A 27 7.22 -11.49 15.85
N TYR A 28 7.76 -10.28 15.88
CA TYR A 28 7.60 -9.30 14.81
C TYR A 28 8.18 -9.80 13.49
N ALA A 29 9.38 -10.40 13.51
CA ALA A 29 10.00 -10.98 12.33
C ALA A 29 9.19 -12.16 11.75
N ALA A 30 8.71 -13.05 12.61
CA ALA A 30 7.87 -14.18 12.20
C ALA A 30 6.58 -13.72 11.54
N ARG A 31 5.93 -12.68 12.11
CA ARG A 31 4.74 -12.08 11.53
C ARG A 31 5.04 -11.45 10.16
N LEU A 32 6.10 -10.66 10.03
CA LEU A 32 6.48 -10.07 8.74
C LEU A 32 6.74 -11.13 7.66
N LEU A 33 7.43 -12.22 8.01
CA LEU A 33 7.67 -13.32 7.08
C LEU A 33 6.37 -14.02 6.70
N HIS A 34 5.48 -14.26 7.66
CA HIS A 34 4.16 -14.82 7.38
C HIS A 34 3.35 -13.92 6.45
N ASP A 35 3.28 -12.62 6.74
CA ASP A 35 2.54 -11.64 5.95
C ASP A 35 3.12 -11.56 4.52
N ALA A 36 4.45 -11.59 4.37
CA ALA A 36 5.10 -11.57 3.06
C ALA A 36 4.84 -12.84 2.23
N LEU A 37 4.76 -14.00 2.88
CA LEU A 37 4.49 -15.29 2.22
C LEU A 37 3.00 -15.52 1.96
N SER A 38 2.13 -14.93 2.76
CA SER A 38 0.66 -15.04 2.65
C SER A 38 0.04 -13.90 1.85
N ALA A 39 0.83 -12.89 1.46
CA ALA A 39 0.34 -11.77 0.68
C ALA A 39 -0.22 -12.27 -0.66
N PRO A 40 -1.48 -11.91 -1.02
CA PRO A 40 -2.00 -12.22 -2.33
C PRO A 40 -1.17 -11.54 -3.40
N SER A 41 -1.09 -12.15 -4.57
CA SER A 41 -0.50 -11.52 -5.75
C SER A 41 -1.24 -10.22 -6.08
N VAL A 42 -0.56 -9.30 -6.79
CA VAL A 42 -1.18 -8.05 -7.27
C VAL A 42 -2.43 -8.34 -8.11
N ASP A 43 -2.41 -9.43 -8.89
CA ASP A 43 -3.56 -9.85 -9.68
C ASP A 43 -4.73 -10.29 -8.81
N GLU A 44 -4.50 -11.12 -7.78
CA GLU A 44 -5.54 -11.53 -6.83
C GLU A 44 -6.09 -10.33 -6.03
N LEU A 45 -5.22 -9.41 -5.61
CA LEU A 45 -5.59 -8.21 -4.89
C LEU A 45 -6.50 -7.30 -5.75
N LEU A 46 -6.22 -7.19 -7.05
CA LEU A 46 -6.96 -6.33 -7.97
C LEU A 46 -8.17 -7.03 -8.63
N ALA A 47 -8.30 -8.34 -8.53
CA ALA A 47 -9.39 -9.09 -9.16
C ALA A 47 -10.79 -8.56 -8.80
N PRO A 48 -11.11 -8.23 -7.52
CA PRO A 48 -12.42 -7.67 -7.18
C PRO A 48 -12.70 -6.33 -7.85
N PHE A 49 -11.68 -5.47 -7.96
CA PHE A 49 -11.81 -4.17 -8.62
C PHE A 49 -12.04 -4.33 -10.13
N ARG A 50 -11.27 -5.20 -10.80
CA ARG A 50 -11.46 -5.46 -12.24
C ARG A 50 -12.87 -5.98 -12.53
N LYS A 51 -13.40 -6.84 -11.66
CA LYS A 51 -14.78 -7.33 -11.76
C LYS A 51 -15.81 -6.20 -11.63
N GLN A 52 -15.62 -5.27 -10.69
CA GLN A 52 -16.52 -4.11 -10.54
C GLN A 52 -16.49 -3.19 -11.77
N VAL A 53 -15.30 -3.02 -12.38
CA VAL A 53 -15.15 -2.25 -13.62
C VAL A 53 -15.83 -2.96 -14.79
N GLU A 54 -15.72 -4.27 -14.89
CA GLU A 54 -16.44 -5.04 -15.91
C GLU A 54 -17.96 -4.98 -15.71
N GLU A 55 -18.43 -5.11 -14.46
CA GLU A 55 -19.85 -5.05 -14.11
C GLU A 55 -20.46 -3.65 -14.24
N SER A 56 -19.65 -2.59 -14.17
CA SER A 56 -20.14 -1.21 -14.36
C SER A 56 -20.53 -0.92 -15.81
N GLY A 57 -20.05 -1.73 -16.76
CA GLY A 57 -20.27 -1.53 -18.19
C GLY A 57 -19.58 -0.27 -18.74
N MET A 58 -18.65 0.32 -17.98
CA MET A 58 -17.85 1.45 -18.43
C MET A 58 -16.96 1.03 -19.60
N SER A 59 -16.92 1.85 -20.64
CA SER A 59 -15.93 1.69 -21.69
C SER A 59 -14.57 2.20 -21.23
N ASP A 60 -13.50 1.83 -21.94
CA ASP A 60 -12.16 2.36 -21.70
C ASP A 60 -12.14 3.90 -21.73
N GLY A 61 -12.92 4.52 -22.63
CA GLY A 61 -13.05 5.97 -22.71
C GLY A 61 -13.72 6.59 -21.47
N ASP A 62 -14.71 5.90 -20.88
CA ASP A 62 -15.37 6.37 -19.65
C ASP A 62 -14.41 6.30 -18.45
N LEU A 63 -13.54 5.28 -18.41
CA LEU A 63 -12.52 5.15 -17.38
C LEU A 63 -11.42 6.22 -17.53
N ASP A 64 -11.00 6.50 -18.75
CA ASP A 64 -10.04 7.57 -19.03
C ASP A 64 -10.59 8.92 -18.60
N GLN A 65 -11.85 9.21 -18.94
CA GLN A 65 -12.53 10.43 -18.54
C GLN A 65 -12.61 10.55 -17.01
N LEU A 66 -13.03 9.49 -16.31
CA LEU A 66 -13.08 9.47 -14.85
C LEU A 66 -11.71 9.75 -14.23
N GLY A 67 -10.64 9.22 -14.82
CA GLY A 67 -9.26 9.47 -14.38
C GLY A 67 -8.85 10.94 -14.52
N GLU A 68 -9.20 11.58 -15.64
CA GLU A 68 -8.91 13.01 -15.86
C GLU A 68 -9.70 13.93 -14.93
N GLU A 69 -10.97 13.62 -14.67
CA GLU A 69 -11.81 14.34 -13.71
C GLU A 69 -11.21 14.27 -12.30
N LEU A 70 -10.86 13.07 -11.83
CA LEU A 70 -10.22 12.88 -10.51
C LEU A 70 -8.88 13.62 -10.39
N ARG A 71 -8.03 13.60 -11.43
CA ARG A 71 -6.76 14.36 -11.43
C ARG A 71 -7.00 15.86 -11.32
N THR A 72 -8.00 16.35 -12.05
CA THR A 72 -8.38 17.77 -12.05
C THR A 72 -8.84 18.19 -10.66
N ASP A 73 -9.71 17.40 -10.02
CA ASP A 73 -10.23 17.68 -8.69
C ASP A 73 -9.12 17.72 -7.64
N VAL A 74 -8.22 16.71 -7.65
CA VAL A 74 -7.06 16.68 -6.75
C VAL A 74 -6.16 17.89 -6.96
N TRP A 75 -5.93 18.30 -8.21
CA TRP A 75 -5.13 19.49 -8.50
C TRP A 75 -5.80 20.76 -7.95
N GLN A 76 -7.11 20.92 -8.16
CA GLN A 76 -7.85 22.07 -7.64
C GLN A 76 -7.83 22.13 -6.10
N GLU A 77 -8.02 20.99 -5.43
CA GLU A 77 -7.90 20.91 -3.98
C GLU A 77 -6.52 21.34 -3.48
N GLN A 78 -5.45 20.88 -4.14
CA GLN A 78 -4.08 21.26 -3.79
C GLN A 78 -3.85 22.76 -3.93
N GLN A 79 -4.36 23.39 -5.01
CA GLN A 79 -4.26 24.83 -5.19
C GLN A 79 -5.06 25.60 -4.15
N ALA A 80 -6.27 25.14 -3.82
CA ALA A 80 -7.09 25.76 -2.79
C ALA A 80 -6.44 25.69 -1.41
N ARG A 81 -5.77 24.58 -1.07
CA ARG A 81 -5.00 24.44 0.19
C ARG A 81 -3.82 25.41 0.23
N LYS A 82 -3.06 25.53 -0.87
CA LYS A 82 -1.94 26.49 -0.97
C LYS A 82 -2.39 27.94 -0.85
N ALA A 83 -3.51 28.29 -1.47
CA ALA A 83 -4.08 29.64 -1.40
C ALA A 83 -4.61 29.99 0.01
N LYS A 84 -5.03 28.99 0.81
CA LYS A 84 -5.46 29.19 2.21
C LYS A 84 -4.30 29.25 3.21
N SER A 85 -3.10 28.79 2.83
CA SER A 85 -1.90 28.80 3.68
C SER A 85 -0.96 29.98 3.42
N ALA A 86 -1.29 30.83 2.45
CA ALA A 86 -0.57 32.06 2.09
C ALA A 86 -1.31 33.28 2.65
#